data_AF-A0A8T6QHL0-F1
#
_entry.id   AF-A0A8T6QHL0-F1
#
_cell.length_a   1.000
_cell.length_b   1.000
_cell.length_c   1.000
_cell.angle_alpha   90.00
_cell.angle_beta   90.00
_cell.angle_gamma   90.00
#
_symmetry.space_group_name_H-M   'P 1'
#
loop_
_entity.id
_entity.type
_entity.pdbx_description
1 polymer ?
#
loop_
_entity_poly.entity_id
_entity_poly.type
_entity_poly.pdbx_seq_one_letter_code
_entity_poly.pdbx_strand_id
1 'polypeptide(L)'
;KSRGQPDADQVFALNFSLPLNLLLPRSNDSYTRKKNYAWMTSNTSIDNEGHITQNLGLTETLLDDGNLSYSVQQGYNSEGKTANGSASMDYKGAFADARVGYNYSDNGSQQQLNYALSGSLVAHSQGITLGQSLGETNVLIAAPGAENTRVANS
;
A
#
# COMPACT_ATOMS: atom_id res chain seq x y z
N LYS A 1 -34.40 -9.77 -29.75
CA LYS A 1 -32.97 -9.93 -29.41
C LYS A 1 -32.19 -10.03 -30.72
N SER A 2 -31.41 -9.01 -31.07
CA SER A 2 -30.63 -8.97 -32.31
C SER A 2 -29.36 -9.80 -32.12
N ARG A 3 -29.05 -10.67 -33.10
CA ARG A 3 -27.81 -11.46 -33.15
C ARG A 3 -26.68 -10.52 -33.57
N GLY A 4 -25.69 -10.29 -32.70
CA GLY A 4 -24.47 -9.56 -33.07
C GLY A 4 -23.83 -8.68 -32.00
N GLN A 5 -24.40 -8.57 -30.79
CA GLN A 5 -23.68 -7.95 -29.66
C GLN A 5 -22.98 -9.05 -28.86
N PRO A 6 -21.67 -8.93 -28.57
CA PRO A 6 -21.03 -9.81 -27.59
C PRO A 6 -21.80 -9.69 -26.27
N ASP A 7 -22.00 -10.82 -25.59
CA ASP A 7 -22.60 -10.80 -24.26
C ASP A 7 -21.75 -9.87 -23.36
N ALA A 8 -22.41 -9.08 -22.52
CA ALA A 8 -21.70 -8.14 -21.67
C ALA A 8 -20.91 -8.89 -20.60
N ASP A 9 -19.62 -8.58 -20.45
CA ASP A 9 -18.77 -9.12 -19.38
C ASP A 9 -19.37 -8.77 -18.01
N GLN A 10 -19.52 -9.77 -17.15
CA GLN A 10 -20.03 -9.59 -15.79
C GLN A 10 -19.06 -10.22 -14.81
N VAL A 11 -18.76 -9.53 -13.71
CA VAL A 11 -17.89 -10.06 -12.66
C VAL A 11 -18.60 -9.95 -11.31
N PHE A 12 -18.65 -11.06 -10.58
CA PHE A 12 -19.08 -11.10 -9.20
C PHE A 12 -17.85 -11.23 -8.30
N ALA A 13 -17.72 -10.37 -7.30
CA ALA A 13 -16.56 -10.36 -6.41
C ALA A 13 -16.95 -10.36 -4.93
N LEU A 14 -16.18 -11.09 -4.13
CA LEU A 14 -16.26 -11.15 -2.68
C LEU A 14 -14.93 -10.69 -2.08
N ASN A 15 -14.98 -9.85 -1.06
CA ASN A 15 -13.82 -9.29 -0.39
C ASN A 15 -13.95 -9.47 1.12
N PHE A 16 -12.91 -10.02 1.73
CA PHE A 16 -12.77 -10.17 3.18
C PHE A 16 -11.50 -9.48 3.65
N SER A 17 -11.58 -8.78 4.78
CA SER A 17 -10.43 -8.19 5.44
C SER A 17 -10.44 -8.51 6.94
N LEU A 18 -9.29 -8.91 7.47
CA LEU A 18 -9.10 -9.33 8.85
C LEU A 18 -7.95 -8.56 9.48
N PRO A 19 -8.20 -7.71 10.51
CA PRO A 19 -7.12 -7.08 11.27
C PRO A 19 -6.39 -8.14 12.10
N LEU A 20 -5.11 -8.38 11.81
CA LEU A 20 -4.30 -9.37 12.51
C LEU A 20 -3.91 -8.93 13.92
N ASN A 21 -4.05 -7.64 14.24
CA ASN A 21 -3.92 -7.11 15.60
C ASN A 21 -4.88 -7.76 16.62
N LEU A 22 -5.97 -8.37 16.15
CA LEU A 22 -6.91 -9.12 16.98
C LEU A 22 -6.42 -10.54 17.27
N LEU A 23 -5.48 -11.05 16.47
CA LEU A 23 -4.95 -12.42 16.52
C LEU A 23 -3.56 -12.49 17.16
N LEU A 24 -2.81 -11.39 17.16
CA LEU A 24 -1.50 -11.30 17.80
C LEU A 24 -1.66 -11.07 19.32
N PRO A 25 -0.98 -11.86 20.19
CA PRO A 25 -0.99 -11.62 21.63
C PRO A 25 -0.52 -10.20 21.92
N ARG A 26 -1.33 -9.43 22.67
CA ARG A 26 -0.87 -8.15 23.23
C ARG A 26 0.32 -8.44 24.12
N SER A 27 1.53 -8.04 23.72
CA SER A 27 2.67 -8.07 24.63
C SER A 27 2.45 -7.06 25.76
N ASN A 28 2.66 -7.54 26.99
CA ASN A 28 2.37 -6.84 28.24
C ASN A 28 3.54 -5.91 28.63
N ASP A 29 4.55 -5.80 27.78
CA ASP A 29 5.78 -5.05 28.09
C ASP A 29 5.56 -3.55 27.91
N SER A 30 5.50 -2.87 29.04
CA SER A 30 5.27 -1.43 29.18
C SER A 30 6.30 -0.53 28.49
N TYR A 31 7.39 -1.09 27.94
CA TYR A 31 8.47 -0.33 27.31
C TYR A 31 8.51 -0.43 25.77
N THR A 32 7.79 -1.37 25.17
CA THR A 32 7.83 -1.62 23.71
C THR A 32 6.43 -1.81 23.14
N ARG A 33 5.53 -0.84 23.40
CA ARG A 33 4.25 -0.73 22.69
C ARG A 33 4.48 -0.33 21.22
N LYS A 34 5.12 -1.19 20.44
CA LYS A 34 5.17 -1.04 18.99
C LYS A 34 3.78 -1.36 18.45
N LYS A 35 3.08 -0.32 17.99
CA LYS A 35 1.76 -0.45 17.36
C LYS A 35 1.95 -0.86 15.90
N ASN A 36 2.38 -2.09 15.69
CA ASN A 36 2.36 -2.65 14.35
C ASN A 36 0.91 -2.92 13.97
N TYR A 37 0.45 -2.40 12.83
CA TYR A 37 -0.89 -2.67 12.33
C TYR A 37 -0.80 -3.58 11.13
N ALA A 38 -1.33 -4.80 11.24
CA ALA A 38 -1.33 -5.76 10.15
C ALA A 38 -2.76 -6.17 9.79
N TRP A 39 -3.03 -6.30 8.49
CA TRP A 39 -4.32 -6.70 7.95
C TRP A 39 -4.12 -7.71 6.83
N MET A 40 -4.92 -8.77 6.89
CA MET A 40 -4.99 -9.78 5.85
C MET A 40 -6.22 -9.52 4.99
N THR A 41 -6.09 -9.65 3.67
CA THR A 41 -7.18 -9.57 2.72
C THR A 41 -7.31 -10.84 1.92
N SER A 42 -8.55 -11.20 1.61
CA SER A 42 -8.87 -12.24 0.65
C SER A 42 -9.92 -11.70 -0.30
N ASN A 43 -9.64 -11.77 -1.59
CA ASN A 43 -10.55 -11.37 -2.64
C ASN A 43 -10.78 -12.59 -3.54
N THR A 44 -12.02 -12.83 -3.95
CA THR A 44 -12.38 -13.86 -4.92
C THR A 44 -13.37 -13.28 -5.89
N SER A 45 -13.09 -13.38 -7.18
CA SER A 45 -13.99 -12.95 -8.25
C SER A 45 -14.22 -14.06 -9.26
N ILE A 46 -15.43 -14.08 -9.81
CA ILE A 46 -15.82 -14.97 -10.90
C ILE A 46 -16.48 -14.15 -12.02
N ASP A 47 -16.07 -14.38 -13.26
CA ASP A 47 -16.71 -13.77 -14.42
C ASP A 47 -17.86 -14.60 -14.98
N ASN A 48 -18.56 -14.07 -15.99
CA ASN A 48 -19.65 -14.74 -16.71
C ASN A 48 -19.18 -15.94 -17.57
N GLU A 49 -17.88 -16.08 -17.80
CA GLU A 49 -17.25 -17.21 -18.48
C GLU A 49 -16.84 -18.33 -17.50
N GLY A 50 -16.92 -18.05 -16.19
CA GLY A 50 -16.63 -18.98 -15.11
C GLY A 50 -15.17 -18.93 -14.65
N HIS A 51 -14.39 -17.94 -15.07
CA HIS A 51 -13.01 -17.76 -14.63
C HIS A 51 -12.96 -17.20 -13.22
N ILE A 52 -12.26 -17.92 -12.35
CA ILE A 52 -12.13 -17.60 -10.95
C ILE A 52 -10.75 -17.02 -10.71
N THR A 53 -10.71 -15.79 -10.20
CA THR A 53 -9.49 -15.16 -9.67
C THR A 53 -9.57 -15.10 -8.16
N GLN A 54 -8.53 -15.57 -7.48
CA GLN A 54 -8.41 -15.50 -6.02
C GLN A 54 -7.14 -14.74 -5.66
N ASN A 55 -7.24 -13.74 -4.80
CA ASN A 55 -6.11 -12.97 -4.29
C ASN A 55 -6.06 -13.05 -2.77
N LEU A 56 -4.89 -13.28 -2.23
CA LEU A 56 -4.59 -13.22 -0.80
C LEU A 56 -3.50 -12.17 -0.58
N GLY A 57 -3.78 -11.22 0.30
CA GLY A 57 -2.87 -10.12 0.62
C GLY A 57 -2.60 -10.02 2.11
N LEU A 58 -1.38 -9.62 2.45
CA LEU A 58 -0.98 -9.17 3.77
C LEU A 58 -0.44 -7.76 3.63
N THR A 59 -0.82 -6.86 4.52
CA THR A 59 -0.20 -5.55 4.63
C THR A 59 0.03 -5.22 6.09
N GLU A 60 1.21 -4.69 6.39
CA GLU A 60 1.56 -4.25 7.73
C GLU A 60 2.22 -2.87 7.70
N THR A 61 1.95 -2.08 8.73
CA THR A 61 2.61 -0.82 9.01
C THR A 61 3.50 -1.00 10.25
N LEU A 62 4.76 -0.64 10.08
CA LEU A 62 5.85 -0.74 11.05
C LEU A 62 6.36 0.65 11.46
N LEU A 63 7.33 0.64 12.38
CA LEU A 63 7.95 1.80 13.02
C LEU A 63 7.00 2.54 13.96
N ASP A 64 7.58 3.23 14.95
CA ASP A 64 6.82 3.90 16.02
C ASP A 64 5.89 5.00 15.48
N ASP A 65 6.18 5.48 14.26
CA ASP A 65 5.46 6.55 13.57
C ASP A 65 4.47 6.04 12.54
N GLY A 66 4.40 4.71 12.35
CA GLY A 66 3.59 4.09 11.29
C GLY A 66 3.99 4.55 9.89
N ASN A 67 5.25 4.95 9.72
CA ASN A 67 5.74 5.60 8.50
C ASN A 67 6.44 4.63 7.54
N LEU A 68 6.51 3.33 7.88
CA LEU A 68 6.89 2.27 6.97
C LEU A 68 5.70 1.33 6.77
N SER A 69 5.25 1.15 5.54
CA SER A 69 4.25 0.14 5.20
C SER A 69 4.84 -0.84 4.21
N TYR A 70 4.51 -2.12 4.37
CA TYR A 70 4.86 -3.14 3.40
C TYR A 70 3.64 -4.01 3.11
N SER A 71 3.52 -4.45 1.88
CA SER A 71 2.43 -5.30 1.43
C SER A 71 2.95 -6.42 0.55
N VAL A 72 2.35 -7.59 0.70
CA VAL A 72 2.62 -8.77 -0.13
C VAL A 72 1.28 -9.32 -0.54
N GLN A 73 1.13 -9.63 -1.83
CA GLN A 73 -0.07 -10.23 -2.37
C GLN A 73 0.30 -11.36 -3.31
N GLN A 74 -0.49 -12.44 -3.24
CA GLN A 74 -0.41 -13.58 -4.13
C GLN A 74 -1.80 -13.79 -4.72
N GLY A 75 -1.86 -13.91 -6.04
CA GLY A 75 -3.07 -14.22 -6.78
C GLY A 75 -2.93 -15.51 -7.58
N TYR A 76 -4.08 -16.11 -7.86
CA TYR A 76 -4.23 -17.27 -8.71
C TYR A 76 -5.45 -17.10 -9.61
N ASN A 77 -5.26 -17.33 -10.91
CA ASN A 77 -6.35 -17.37 -11.88
C ASN A 77 -6.59 -18.80 -12.38
N SER A 78 -7.84 -19.25 -12.37
CA SER A 78 -8.22 -20.58 -12.84
C SER A 78 -8.05 -20.73 -14.35
N GLU A 79 -8.25 -19.65 -15.10
CA GLU A 79 -7.98 -19.62 -16.53
C GLU A 79 -6.47 -19.49 -16.76
N GLY A 80 -5.87 -20.47 -17.44
CA GLY A 80 -4.41 -20.50 -17.69
C GLY A 80 -3.56 -21.01 -16.51
N LYS A 81 -4.17 -21.42 -15.39
CA LYS A 81 -3.47 -21.91 -14.16
C LYS A 81 -2.31 -21.01 -13.75
N THR A 82 -2.53 -19.71 -13.82
CA THR A 82 -1.46 -18.74 -13.73
C THR A 82 -1.42 -18.10 -12.37
N ALA A 83 -0.23 -18.05 -11.76
CA ALA A 83 0.00 -17.34 -10.53
C ALA A 83 0.55 -15.94 -10.83
N ASN A 84 0.18 -14.99 -9.99
CA ASN A 84 0.77 -13.67 -9.97
C ASN A 84 1.05 -13.28 -8.52
N GLY A 85 1.99 -12.37 -8.32
CA GLY A 85 2.26 -11.86 -7.01
C GLY A 85 2.92 -10.50 -7.05
N SER A 86 2.76 -9.78 -5.97
CA SER A 86 3.34 -8.47 -5.77
C SER A 86 3.87 -8.32 -4.36
N ALA A 87 4.94 -7.55 -4.24
CA ALA A 87 5.48 -7.12 -2.97
C ALA A 87 5.83 -5.64 -3.10
N SER A 88 5.43 -4.83 -2.14
CA SER A 88 5.80 -3.41 -2.10
C SER A 88 6.14 -2.94 -0.72
N MET A 89 6.95 -1.90 -0.68
CA MET A 89 7.37 -1.20 0.52
C MET A 89 7.30 0.31 0.28
N ASP A 90 6.71 0.99 1.23
CA ASP A 90 6.44 2.42 1.23
C ASP A 90 7.00 3.03 2.51
N TYR A 91 7.91 3.98 2.38
CA TYR A 91 8.50 4.69 3.50
C TYR A 91 8.26 6.19 3.40
N LYS A 92 7.63 6.75 4.43
CA LYS A 92 7.38 8.19 4.59
C LYS A 92 8.45 8.79 5.50
N GLY A 93 9.48 9.38 4.90
CA GLY A 93 10.50 10.14 5.62
C GLY A 93 10.04 11.56 5.91
N ALA A 94 10.74 12.27 6.79
CA ALA A 94 10.40 13.66 7.14
C ALA A 94 10.49 14.64 5.94
N PHE A 95 11.30 14.31 4.93
CA PHE A 95 11.61 15.19 3.80
C PHE A 95 11.32 14.57 2.43
N ALA A 96 11.00 13.28 2.37
CA ALA A 96 10.74 12.56 1.14
C ALA A 96 10.02 11.25 1.44
N ASP A 97 9.23 10.80 0.47
CA ASP A 97 8.56 9.51 0.45
C ASP A 97 9.22 8.63 -0.60
N ALA A 98 9.53 7.39 -0.24
CA ALA A 98 10.13 6.41 -1.11
C ALA A 98 9.20 5.19 -1.23
N ARG A 99 9.03 4.68 -2.45
CA ARG A 99 8.28 3.46 -2.73
C ARG A 99 9.12 2.53 -3.60
N VAL A 100 9.11 1.25 -3.27
CA VAL A 100 9.64 0.18 -4.11
C VAL A 100 8.60 -0.92 -4.20
N GLY A 101 8.48 -1.53 -5.38
CA GLY A 101 7.55 -2.63 -5.61
C GLY A 101 8.06 -3.59 -6.66
N TYR A 102 7.79 -4.87 -6.45
CA TYR A 102 8.08 -5.93 -7.40
C TYR A 102 6.79 -6.67 -7.70
N ASN A 103 6.54 -6.93 -8.98
CA ASN A 103 5.40 -7.69 -9.45
C ASN A 103 5.89 -8.77 -10.39
N TYR A 104 5.28 -9.94 -10.31
CA TYR A 104 5.51 -11.01 -11.27
C TYR A 104 4.18 -11.63 -11.69
N SER A 105 4.15 -12.14 -12.92
CA SER A 105 3.06 -12.97 -13.43
C SER A 105 3.65 -14.11 -14.24
N ASP A 106 3.17 -15.31 -13.96
CA ASP A 106 3.50 -16.49 -14.75
C ASP A 106 2.82 -16.46 -16.14
N ASN A 107 1.94 -15.48 -16.40
CA ASN A 107 1.33 -15.28 -17.71
C ASN A 107 2.35 -14.58 -18.61
N GLY A 108 3.07 -15.34 -19.43
CA GLY A 108 4.06 -14.78 -20.35
C GLY A 108 5.36 -14.31 -19.68
N SER A 109 5.69 -14.81 -18.49
CA SER A 109 6.96 -14.55 -17.76
C SER A 109 7.25 -13.07 -17.51
N GLN A 110 6.23 -12.30 -17.14
CA GLN A 110 6.36 -10.86 -16.93
C GLN A 110 6.83 -10.56 -15.50
N GLN A 111 7.92 -9.81 -15.39
CA GLN A 111 8.45 -9.32 -14.11
C GLN A 111 8.68 -7.82 -14.20
N GLN A 112 8.23 -7.09 -13.19
CA GLN A 112 8.32 -5.65 -13.15
C GLN A 112 8.83 -5.18 -11.80
N LEU A 113 9.91 -4.39 -11.83
CA LEU A 113 10.41 -3.66 -10.68
C LEU A 113 10.01 -2.19 -10.82
N ASN A 114 9.36 -1.66 -9.79
CA ASN A 114 8.90 -0.28 -9.69
C ASN A 114 9.62 0.41 -8.54
N TYR A 115 10.01 1.66 -8.75
CA TYR A 115 10.62 2.50 -7.74
C TYR A 115 10.16 3.94 -7.94
N ALA A 116 9.90 4.64 -6.85
CA ALA A 116 9.50 6.03 -6.86
C ALA A 116 10.07 6.76 -5.65
N LEU A 117 10.43 8.02 -5.86
CA LEU A 117 10.86 8.94 -4.82
C LEU A 117 10.13 10.27 -5.05
N SER A 118 9.48 10.79 -4.01
CA SER A 118 8.74 12.04 -4.08
C SER A 118 9.05 12.91 -2.87
N GLY A 119 9.02 14.22 -3.04
CA GLY A 119 9.27 15.19 -1.98
C GLY A 119 8.94 16.58 -2.49
N SER A 120 9.26 17.59 -1.69
CA SER A 120 9.06 19.00 -2.02
C SER A 120 10.25 19.84 -1.60
N LEU A 121 10.43 20.94 -2.33
CA LEU A 121 11.49 21.92 -2.08
C LEU A 121 10.85 23.31 -2.16
N VAL A 122 10.99 24.09 -1.09
CA VAL A 122 10.52 25.47 -1.00
C VAL A 122 11.71 26.39 -0.82
N ALA A 123 11.89 27.32 -1.75
CA ALA A 123 12.87 28.39 -1.64
C ALA A 123 12.19 29.66 -1.08
N HIS A 124 12.74 30.22 -0.01
CA HIS A 124 12.26 31.47 0.61
C HIS A 124 13.43 32.37 1.00
N SER A 125 13.14 33.63 1.38
CA SER A 125 14.16 34.64 1.70
C SER A 125 15.11 34.27 2.84
N GLN A 126 14.80 33.23 3.62
CA GLN A 126 15.60 32.75 4.75
C GLN A 126 16.30 31.40 4.45
N GLY A 127 16.16 30.83 3.24
CA GLY A 127 16.82 29.59 2.86
C GLY A 127 15.98 28.65 1.99
N ILE A 128 16.36 27.37 1.99
CA ILE A 128 15.67 26.28 1.30
C ILE A 128 15.13 25.32 2.36
N THR A 129 13.84 25.01 2.31
CA THR A 129 13.20 24.00 3.14
C THR A 129 12.81 22.80 2.28
N LEU A 130 13.26 21.60 2.67
CA LEU A 130 12.80 20.34 2.09
C LEU A 130 11.61 19.81 2.90
N GLY A 131 10.71 19.12 2.24
CA GLY A 131 9.52 18.56 2.90
C GLY A 131 8.95 17.36 2.14
N GLN A 132 7.99 16.67 2.76
CA GLN A 132 7.23 15.61 2.10
C GLN A 132 6.50 16.14 0.85
N SER A 133 6.06 15.22 -0.03
CA SER A 133 5.34 15.62 -1.24
C SER A 133 4.03 16.34 -0.86
N LEU A 134 3.83 17.54 -1.41
CA LEU A 134 2.75 18.45 -1.01
C LEU A 134 1.41 17.99 -1.60
N GLY A 135 0.37 17.95 -0.76
CA GLY A 135 -1.02 17.75 -1.20
C GLY A 135 -1.69 19.04 -1.69
N GLU A 136 -3.01 19.00 -1.94
CA GLU A 136 -3.76 20.15 -2.47
C GLU A 136 -3.99 21.29 -1.45
N THR A 137 -3.89 21.03 -0.14
CA THR A 137 -4.00 22.03 0.93
C THR A 137 -2.73 22.02 1.77
N ASN A 138 -1.99 23.13 1.78
CA ASN A 138 -0.67 23.22 2.42
C ASN A 138 -0.69 24.23 3.56
N VAL A 139 -0.23 23.81 4.75
CA VAL A 139 0.02 24.69 5.90
C VAL A 139 1.53 24.72 6.13
N LEU A 140 2.13 25.89 6.02
CA LEU A 140 3.54 26.10 6.33
C LEU A 140 3.67 26.49 7.82
N ILE A 141 4.28 25.60 8.61
CA ILE A 141 4.62 25.88 10.01
C ILE A 141 6.10 26.30 10.04
N ALA A 142 6.37 27.59 10.24
CA ALA A 142 7.73 28.09 10.46
C ALA A 142 7.99 28.21 11.97
N ALA A 143 8.81 27.30 12.52
CA ALA A 143 9.25 27.33 13.92
C ALA A 143 10.79 27.44 13.99
N PRO A 144 11.37 28.65 13.91
CA PRO A 144 12.81 28.86 14.00
C PRO A 144 13.34 28.40 15.37
N GLY A 145 14.30 27.48 15.38
CA GLY A 145 14.93 26.94 16.60
C GLY A 145 14.40 25.59 17.09
N ALA A 146 13.50 24.94 16.34
CA ALA A 146 12.90 23.66 16.69
C ALA A 146 13.38 22.53 15.75
N GLU A 147 14.67 22.18 15.82
CA GLU A 147 15.18 20.99 15.14
C GLU A 147 14.46 19.74 15.67
N ASN A 148 13.99 18.87 14.77
CA ASN A 148 13.41 17.56 15.11
C ASN A 148 12.03 17.60 15.81
N THR A 149 11.19 18.58 15.49
CA THR A 149 9.83 18.67 16.06
C THR A 149 8.78 18.02 15.17
N ARG A 150 7.96 17.15 15.77
CA ARG A 150 6.87 16.44 15.11
C ARG A 150 5.62 17.30 15.07
N VAL A 151 4.99 17.41 13.89
CA VAL A 151 3.63 17.96 13.78
C VAL A 151 2.65 16.84 14.13
N ALA A 152 1.99 16.95 15.29
CA ALA A 152 0.87 16.09 15.64
C ALA A 152 -0.39 16.60 14.94
N ASN A 153 -1.14 15.71 14.29
CA ASN A 153 -2.48 16.02 13.82
C ASN A 153 -3.48 15.56 14.88
N SER A 154 -4.34 16.47 15.35
CA SER A 154 -5.38 16.22 16.36
C SER A 154 -6.72 15.93 15.71
#